data_AF-A0A953X0I3-F1
#
_entry.id   AF-A0A953X0I3-F1
#
_cell.length_a   1.000
_cell.length_b   1.000
_cell.length_c   1.000
_cell.angle_alpha   90.00
_cell.angle_beta   90.00
_cell.angle_gamma   90.00
#
_symmetry.space_group_name_H-M   'P 1'
#
loop_
_entity.id
_entity.type
_entity.pdbx_description
1 polymer ?
#
loop_
_entity_poly.entity_id
_entity_poly.type
_entity_poly.pdbx_seq_one_letter_code
_entity_poly.pdbx_strand_id
1 'polypeptide(L)'
;MSIIGLVLLAVLWSGVVWAAAALICRMQPSPKAAQAIWRGAALMMVAPFAASLIVPSLPRMAGEALPALPMLDPVFVAPAGAVAAPAAATFRLPEPAVIVLCILIAGWAVRAALWIVSQVRLQRIKQYAFGSSNSVRHWAEAVGLRHTPRVRFHRGGQAFLAGLFRRTIYVPARLAFDEDAYHVVVHEMVHLKRGDLVLRPLERFVADVFWFSPFCWWMRSQLDYWREVVVDEETAELVGDRIAYARTLTSAARLSRLEAVLPVAAFTLKKEGTLKMRLNELLSEPARRPKRLGLAIAAALALATPLALAQGMAIKGTAASSGAAYSHAVLDKAKITSSFGLRKHPTTGEFKEHTGVDLALKEGVPVYAPADGEVTKSAFDDGYGNFVEMTAGDTTLRFAQLKKTKVKAGDAVAAGEVIGLMGQTGKYATGPHLHLEVWRDGKAVDPQTEEGLVLASQLVEPPRAPRVPKPPRAGDATEPVAPAPPKQPTDVEAEIPEADPIGYLEFPEAVPAPPAPQSASAPADGCKDTDRRTAESILSDVRLEPVKADSGRSLRAAPPLYPRMHCIEA
;
A
#
# COMPACT_ATOMS: atom_id res chain seq x y z
N MET A 1 13.87 1.46 -2.82
CA MET A 1 12.92 2.59 -2.99
C MET A 1 12.02 2.67 -1.76
N SER A 2 11.61 3.85 -1.29
CA SER A 2 10.69 3.92 -0.14
C SER A 2 9.30 3.37 -0.47
N ILE A 3 8.59 2.86 0.55
CA ILE A 3 7.23 2.31 0.39
C ILE A 3 6.26 3.38 -0.14
N ILE A 4 6.42 4.63 0.32
CA ILE A 4 5.68 5.80 -0.16
C ILE A 4 5.96 6.02 -1.66
N GLY A 5 7.23 5.96 -2.08
CA GLY A 5 7.61 6.06 -3.49
C GLY A 5 7.01 4.96 -4.36
N LEU A 6 6.95 3.71 -3.86
CA LEU A 6 6.32 2.58 -4.57
C LEU A 6 4.82 2.80 -4.77
N VAL A 7 4.10 3.28 -3.75
CA VAL A 7 2.67 3.61 -3.85
C VAL A 7 2.42 4.75 -4.83
N LEU A 8 3.20 5.84 -4.76
CA LEU A 8 3.09 6.96 -5.69
C LEU A 8 3.38 6.53 -7.13
N LEU A 9 4.44 5.74 -7.35
CA LEU A 9 4.79 5.22 -8.68
C LEU A 9 3.68 4.33 -9.25
N ALA A 10 3.10 3.44 -8.44
CA ALA A 10 1.98 2.58 -8.85
C ALA A 10 0.72 3.39 -9.20
N VAL A 11 0.40 4.44 -8.43
CA VAL A 11 -0.72 5.33 -8.74
C VAL A 11 -0.47 6.08 -10.05
N LEU A 12 0.70 6.69 -10.23
CA LEU A 12 1.06 7.42 -11.46
C LEU A 12 1.05 6.51 -12.70
N TRP A 13 1.66 5.32 -12.61
CA TRP A 13 1.63 4.31 -13.67
C TRP A 13 0.20 3.89 -14.04
N SER A 14 -0.63 3.62 -13.04
CA SER A 14 -2.04 3.26 -13.27
C SER A 14 -2.86 4.37 -13.93
N GLY A 15 -2.54 5.64 -13.63
CA GLY A 15 -3.13 6.81 -14.29
C GLY A 15 -2.72 6.92 -15.76
N VAL A 16 -1.43 6.77 -16.07
CA VAL A 16 -0.89 6.82 -17.44
C VAL A 16 -1.49 5.70 -18.31
N VAL A 17 -1.50 4.46 -17.82
CA VAL A 17 -2.04 3.32 -18.57
C VAL A 17 -3.56 3.42 -18.75
N TRP A 18 -4.30 3.87 -17.73
CA TRP A 18 -5.74 4.15 -17.87
C TRP A 18 -6.02 5.25 -18.91
N ALA A 19 -5.23 6.33 -18.92
CA ALA A 19 -5.39 7.43 -19.86
C ALA A 19 -5.09 7.00 -21.30
N ALA A 20 -4.04 6.19 -21.51
CA ALA A 20 -3.71 5.62 -22.81
C ALA A 20 -4.83 4.70 -23.33
N ALA A 21 -5.32 3.78 -22.49
CA ALA A 21 -6.43 2.89 -22.84
C ALA A 21 -7.72 3.68 -23.15
N ALA A 22 -8.05 4.69 -22.34
CA ALA A 22 -9.19 5.58 -22.58
C ALA A 22 -9.06 6.35 -23.91
N LEU A 23 -7.86 6.82 -24.26
CA LEU A 23 -7.60 7.52 -25.52
C LEU A 23 -7.78 6.62 -26.74
N ILE A 24 -7.29 5.37 -26.70
CA ILE A 24 -7.52 4.39 -27.78
C ILE A 24 -9.01 4.06 -27.88
N CYS A 25 -9.71 3.91 -26.75
CA CYS A 25 -11.17 3.68 -26.75
C CYS A 25 -12.01 4.86 -27.28
N ARG A 26 -11.48 6.10 -27.35
CA ARG A 26 -12.15 7.21 -28.07
C ARG A 26 -12.20 6.99 -29.59
N MET A 27 -11.39 6.09 -30.15
CA MET A 27 -11.39 5.73 -31.57
C MET A 27 -12.54 4.78 -31.97
N GLN A 28 -13.53 4.56 -31.09
CA GLN A 28 -14.65 3.61 -31.27
C GLN A 28 -14.20 2.22 -31.76
N PRO A 29 -13.30 1.53 -31.02
CA PRO A 29 -12.97 0.14 -31.29
C PRO A 29 -14.20 -0.76 -31.13
N SER A 30 -14.27 -1.86 -31.88
CA SER A 30 -15.33 -2.87 -31.70
C SER A 30 -15.34 -3.42 -30.27
N PRO A 31 -16.48 -3.88 -29.71
CA PRO A 31 -16.56 -4.32 -28.31
C PRO A 31 -15.49 -5.35 -27.92
N LYS A 32 -15.20 -6.32 -28.81
CA LYS A 32 -14.15 -7.33 -28.62
C LYS A 32 -12.74 -6.71 -28.54
N ALA A 33 -12.45 -5.69 -29.35
CA ALA A 33 -11.19 -4.94 -29.31
C ALA A 33 -11.11 -3.97 -28.11
N ALA A 34 -12.22 -3.31 -27.76
CA ALA A 34 -12.32 -2.46 -26.56
C ALA A 34 -12.00 -3.26 -25.29
N GLN A 35 -12.59 -4.46 -25.15
CA GLN A 35 -12.28 -5.35 -24.04
C GLN A 35 -10.81 -5.81 -24.06
N ALA A 36 -10.24 -6.09 -25.23
CA ALA A 36 -8.83 -6.47 -25.35
C ALA A 36 -7.88 -5.33 -24.93
N ILE A 37 -8.18 -4.07 -25.28
CA ILE A 37 -7.43 -2.88 -24.84
C ILE A 37 -7.45 -2.78 -23.31
N TRP A 38 -8.63 -2.87 -22.67
CA TRP A 38 -8.73 -2.81 -21.21
C TRP A 38 -8.09 -4.04 -20.52
N ARG A 39 -8.06 -5.21 -21.16
CA ARG A 39 -7.33 -6.39 -20.65
C ARG A 39 -5.82 -6.17 -20.70
N GLY A 40 -5.29 -5.62 -21.79
CA GLY A 40 -3.89 -5.22 -21.90
C GLY A 40 -3.51 -4.16 -20.85
N ALA A 41 -4.37 -3.16 -20.65
CA ALA A 41 -4.18 -2.12 -19.64
C ALA A 41 -4.11 -2.68 -18.20
N ALA A 42 -4.99 -3.63 -17.85
CA ALA A 42 -4.97 -4.29 -16.55
C ALA A 42 -3.72 -5.18 -16.37
N LEU A 43 -3.26 -5.90 -17.41
CA LEU A 43 -2.03 -6.69 -17.36
C LEU A 43 -0.78 -5.81 -17.20
N MET A 44 -0.75 -4.63 -17.84
CA MET A 44 0.34 -3.66 -17.71
C MET A 44 0.53 -3.14 -16.28
N MET A 45 -0.45 -3.26 -15.38
CA MET A 45 -0.26 -2.92 -13.96
C MET A 45 0.80 -3.77 -13.26
N VAL A 46 0.98 -5.01 -13.72
CA VAL A 46 1.98 -5.94 -13.16
C VAL A 46 3.35 -5.77 -13.84
N ALA A 47 3.42 -5.11 -15.00
CA ALA A 47 4.63 -5.08 -15.83
C ALA A 47 5.87 -4.47 -15.15
N PRO A 48 5.82 -3.34 -14.40
CA PRO A 48 7.00 -2.82 -13.70
C PRO A 48 7.54 -3.76 -12.61
N PHE A 49 6.64 -4.51 -11.96
CA PHE A 49 6.96 -5.47 -10.90
C PHE A 49 7.50 -6.79 -11.48
N ALA A 50 6.99 -7.23 -12.63
CA ALA A 50 7.57 -8.34 -13.38
C ALA A 50 8.97 -7.97 -13.93
N ALA A 51 9.14 -6.73 -14.40
CA ALA A 51 10.43 -6.23 -14.89
C ALA A 51 11.50 -6.19 -13.78
N SER A 52 11.17 -5.73 -12.56
CA SER A 52 12.15 -5.69 -11.46
C SER A 52 12.60 -7.09 -10.98
N LEU A 53 11.80 -8.14 -11.21
CA LEU A 53 12.25 -9.52 -11.01
C LEU A 53 13.28 -9.92 -12.08
N ILE A 54 12.98 -9.66 -13.36
CA ILE A 54 13.74 -10.17 -14.53
C ILE A 54 15.01 -9.38 -14.82
N VAL A 55 15.03 -8.05 -14.63
CA VAL A 55 16.22 -7.21 -14.81
C VAL A 55 17.36 -7.77 -13.97
N PRO A 56 18.52 -8.16 -14.53
CA PRO A 56 19.63 -8.64 -13.74
C PRO A 56 20.04 -7.60 -12.71
N SER A 57 20.29 -8.04 -11.47
CA SER A 57 21.15 -7.26 -10.58
C SER A 57 22.53 -7.24 -11.22
N LEU A 58 22.88 -6.11 -11.87
CA LEU A 58 24.27 -5.87 -12.27
C LEU A 58 25.14 -6.08 -11.02
N PRO A 59 26.11 -7.01 -11.05
CA PRO A 59 27.00 -7.17 -9.92
C PRO A 59 27.74 -5.84 -9.75
N ARG A 60 27.64 -5.23 -8.57
CA ARG A 60 28.72 -4.35 -8.12
C ARG A 60 29.99 -5.18 -8.21
N MET A 61 31.01 -4.66 -8.88
CA MET A 61 32.35 -5.23 -8.84
C MET A 61 32.90 -4.94 -7.43
N ALA A 62 32.42 -5.70 -6.44
CA ALA A 62 33.07 -5.76 -5.15
C ALA A 62 34.50 -6.26 -5.40
N GLY A 63 35.49 -5.44 -5.06
CA GLY A 63 36.87 -5.88 -5.06
C GLY A 63 36.98 -7.11 -4.16
N GLU A 64 37.65 -8.15 -4.63
CA GLU A 64 37.75 -9.42 -3.92
C GLU A 64 38.62 -9.21 -2.66
N ALA A 65 37.95 -8.91 -1.55
CA ALA A 65 38.60 -8.52 -0.31
C ALA A 65 39.52 -9.64 0.18
N LEU A 66 40.82 -9.34 0.28
CA LEU A 66 41.84 -10.29 0.71
C LEU A 66 41.48 -10.86 2.10
N PRO A 67 41.68 -12.17 2.33
CA PRO A 67 41.33 -12.80 3.61
C PRO A 67 42.12 -12.15 4.76
N ALA A 68 41.40 -11.52 5.69
CA ALA A 68 41.99 -10.83 6.82
C ALA A 68 42.81 -11.81 7.69
N LEU A 69 44.04 -11.41 8.02
CA LEU A 69 44.87 -12.14 8.98
C LEU A 69 44.26 -12.01 10.40
N PRO A 70 44.38 -13.05 11.24
CA PRO A 70 43.81 -13.05 12.59
C PRO A 70 44.60 -12.10 13.51
N MET A 71 44.15 -10.84 13.60
CA MET A 71 44.54 -9.93 14.67
C MET A 71 43.85 -10.32 15.97
N LEU A 72 44.57 -10.18 17.09
CA LEU A 72 44.10 -10.55 18.43
C LEU A 72 43.03 -9.57 18.93
N ASP A 73 41.91 -10.12 19.43
CA ASP A 73 40.86 -9.33 20.09
C ASP A 73 41.40 -8.62 21.34
N PRO A 74 41.30 -7.28 21.44
CA PRO A 74 41.65 -6.56 22.67
C PRO A 74 40.59 -6.78 23.74
N VAL A 75 40.96 -7.40 24.86
CA VAL A 75 40.07 -7.64 26.00
C VAL A 75 39.70 -6.31 26.68
N PHE A 76 38.51 -5.80 26.35
CA PHE A 76 37.94 -4.62 27.01
C PHE A 76 37.40 -4.97 28.40
N VAL A 77 38.12 -4.55 29.45
CA VAL A 77 37.59 -4.54 30.82
C VAL A 77 36.65 -3.34 30.96
N ALA A 78 35.34 -3.59 30.90
CA ALA A 78 34.33 -2.57 31.13
C ALA A 78 34.32 -2.11 32.61
N PRO A 79 34.27 -0.80 32.91
CA PRO A 79 34.17 -0.31 34.27
C PRO A 79 32.76 -0.59 34.84
N ALA A 80 32.68 -1.43 35.88
CA ALA A 80 31.44 -1.65 36.61
C ALA A 80 31.05 -0.39 37.40
N GLY A 81 29.87 0.18 37.13
CA GLY A 81 29.36 1.33 37.89
C GLY A 81 28.29 2.19 37.19
N ALA A 82 28.12 2.09 35.87
CA ALA A 82 27.13 2.87 35.14
C ALA A 82 25.73 2.22 35.18
N VAL A 83 24.96 2.45 36.24
CA VAL A 83 23.52 2.12 36.27
C VAL A 83 22.79 3.06 35.31
N ALA A 84 22.46 2.55 34.12
CA ALA A 84 21.66 3.30 33.16
C ALA A 84 20.26 3.57 33.73
N ALA A 85 19.92 4.84 33.94
CA ALA A 85 18.57 5.23 34.33
C ALA A 85 17.57 4.72 33.26
N PRO A 86 16.41 4.17 33.65
CA PRO A 86 15.45 3.61 32.69
C PRO A 86 14.98 4.71 31.75
N ALA A 87 15.33 4.58 30.47
CA ALA A 87 14.95 5.55 29.45
C ALA A 87 13.42 5.59 29.36
N ALA A 88 12.83 6.70 29.83
CA ALA A 88 11.39 6.90 29.81
C ALA A 88 10.86 6.67 28.39
N ALA A 89 9.89 5.77 28.26
CA ALA A 89 9.37 5.29 26.99
C ALA A 89 8.56 6.38 26.27
N THR A 90 9.28 7.36 25.71
CA THR A 90 8.72 8.42 24.88
C THR A 90 8.06 7.80 23.67
N PHE A 91 6.75 8.01 23.54
CA PHE A 91 5.98 7.50 22.41
C PHE A 91 6.45 8.18 21.11
N ARG A 92 7.35 7.50 20.39
CA ARG A 92 7.77 7.88 19.05
C ARG A 92 6.69 7.41 18.08
N LEU A 93 6.16 8.33 17.28
CA LEU A 93 5.32 7.96 16.15
C LEU A 93 6.13 7.03 15.22
N PRO A 94 5.56 5.90 14.76
CA PRO A 94 6.25 5.04 13.81
C PRO A 94 6.51 5.79 12.50
N GLU A 95 7.60 5.42 11.81
CA GLU A 95 7.98 6.06 10.56
C GLU A 95 6.84 6.08 9.53
N PRO A 96 6.73 7.12 8.69
CA PRO A 96 5.64 7.22 7.73
C PRO A 96 5.62 6.07 6.71
N ALA A 97 6.76 5.43 6.45
CA ALA A 97 6.84 4.20 5.65
C ALA A 97 6.12 3.01 6.34
N VAL A 98 6.27 2.85 7.65
CA VAL A 98 5.59 1.83 8.47
C VAL A 98 4.08 2.11 8.52
N ILE A 99 3.68 3.37 8.70
CA ILE A 99 2.25 3.77 8.67
C ILE A 99 1.62 3.39 7.33
N VAL A 100 2.26 3.70 6.20
CA VAL A 100 1.76 3.34 4.86
C VAL A 100 1.73 1.82 4.65
N LEU A 101 2.73 1.07 5.13
CA LEU A 101 2.72 -0.39 5.08
C LEU A 101 1.54 -0.99 5.87
N CYS A 102 1.29 -0.49 7.08
CA CYS A 102 0.13 -0.90 7.88
C CYS A 102 -1.20 -0.60 7.18
N ILE A 103 -1.33 0.56 6.50
CA ILE A 103 -2.51 0.90 5.70
C ILE A 103 -2.70 -0.08 4.53
N LEU A 104 -1.62 -0.42 3.81
CA LEU A 104 -1.67 -1.39 2.70
C LEU A 104 -2.13 -2.77 3.17
N ILE A 105 -1.56 -3.28 4.27
CA ILE A 105 -1.91 -4.57 4.87
C ILE A 105 -3.35 -4.57 5.39
N ALA A 106 -3.78 -3.52 6.11
CA ALA A 106 -5.15 -3.39 6.58
C ALA A 106 -6.16 -3.36 5.41
N GLY A 107 -5.82 -2.66 4.32
CA GLY A 107 -6.61 -2.66 3.09
C GLY A 107 -6.76 -4.06 2.49
N TRP A 108 -5.66 -4.80 2.30
CA TRP A 108 -5.72 -6.19 1.81
C TRP A 108 -6.50 -7.11 2.74
N ALA A 109 -6.36 -6.97 4.06
CA ALA A 109 -7.14 -7.73 5.04
C ALA A 109 -8.66 -7.45 4.91
N VAL A 110 -9.06 -6.19 4.71
CA VAL A 110 -10.45 -5.82 4.42
C VAL A 110 -10.92 -6.39 3.07
N ARG A 111 -10.09 -6.34 2.01
CA ARG A 111 -10.43 -6.99 0.72
C ARG A 111 -10.65 -8.49 0.87
N ALA A 112 -9.79 -9.17 1.64
CA ALA A 112 -9.89 -10.60 1.92
C ALA A 112 -11.14 -10.94 2.73
N ALA A 113 -11.44 -10.21 3.80
CA ALA A 113 -12.65 -10.39 4.60
C ALA A 113 -13.93 -10.20 3.76
N LEU A 114 -13.99 -9.16 2.92
CA LEU A 114 -15.10 -8.94 1.99
C LEU A 114 -15.24 -10.08 0.96
N TRP A 115 -14.13 -10.65 0.49
CA TRP A 115 -14.15 -11.83 -0.38
C TRP A 115 -14.66 -13.08 0.35
N ILE A 116 -14.20 -13.35 1.58
CA ILE A 116 -14.70 -14.47 2.41
C ILE A 116 -16.20 -14.36 2.64
N VAL A 117 -16.71 -13.19 3.04
CA VAL A 117 -18.16 -12.97 3.22
C VAL A 117 -18.92 -13.15 1.91
N SER A 118 -18.34 -12.74 0.77
CA SER A 118 -18.92 -12.98 -0.56
C SER A 118 -18.98 -14.48 -0.90
N GLN A 119 -17.96 -15.28 -0.56
CA GLN A 119 -18.00 -16.74 -0.74
C GLN A 119 -19.03 -17.40 0.18
N VAL A 120 -19.09 -17.04 1.47
CA VAL A 120 -20.09 -17.59 2.41
C VAL A 120 -21.52 -17.31 1.94
N ARG A 121 -21.81 -16.07 1.49
CA ARG A 121 -23.11 -15.73 0.88
C ARG A 121 -23.40 -16.58 -0.36
N LEU A 122 -22.41 -16.75 -1.24
CA LEU A 122 -22.54 -17.56 -2.46
C LEU A 122 -22.81 -19.05 -2.14
N GLN A 123 -22.18 -19.62 -1.11
CA GLN A 123 -22.46 -21.01 -0.69
C GLN A 123 -23.89 -21.16 -0.14
N ARG A 124 -24.39 -20.20 0.66
CA ARG A 124 -25.79 -20.21 1.12
C ARG A 124 -26.79 -20.20 -0.04
N ILE A 125 -26.59 -19.34 -1.06
CA ILE A 125 -27.47 -19.31 -2.24
C ILE A 125 -27.47 -20.66 -2.98
N LYS A 126 -26.31 -21.32 -3.11
CA LYS A 126 -26.21 -22.65 -3.73
C LYS A 126 -26.88 -23.77 -2.94
N GLN A 127 -26.92 -23.67 -1.61
CA GLN A 127 -27.59 -24.65 -0.73
C GLN A 127 -29.11 -24.64 -0.93
N TYR A 128 -29.72 -23.46 -1.09
CA TYR A 128 -31.16 -23.31 -1.33
C TYR A 128 -31.57 -23.36 -2.82
N ALA A 129 -30.65 -23.75 -3.72
CA ALA A 129 -30.90 -23.79 -5.16
C ALA A 129 -31.30 -25.19 -5.65
N PHE A 130 -32.51 -25.29 -6.21
CA PHE A 130 -33.12 -26.53 -6.70
C PHE A 130 -32.80 -26.80 -8.18
N GLY A 131 -32.95 -28.04 -8.63
CA GLY A 131 -32.63 -28.45 -10.00
C GLY A 131 -33.70 -28.05 -11.02
N SER A 132 -33.29 -27.84 -12.27
CA SER A 132 -34.19 -27.85 -13.43
C SER A 132 -34.31 -29.26 -14.01
N SER A 133 -35.51 -29.65 -14.44
CA SER A 133 -35.76 -30.84 -15.27
C SER A 133 -35.49 -30.61 -16.76
N ASN A 134 -35.45 -29.35 -17.19
CA ASN A 134 -35.49 -29.01 -18.62
C ASN A 134 -34.10 -29.17 -19.25
N SER A 135 -34.03 -29.93 -20.35
CA SER A 135 -32.79 -30.15 -21.09
C SER A 135 -32.36 -28.88 -21.83
N VAL A 136 -31.26 -28.27 -21.38
CA VAL A 136 -30.61 -27.15 -22.08
C VAL A 136 -29.54 -27.62 -23.07
N ARG A 137 -29.57 -28.90 -23.46
CA ARG A 137 -28.54 -29.52 -24.31
C ARG A 137 -28.43 -28.84 -25.68
N HIS A 138 -29.56 -28.60 -26.35
CA HIS A 138 -29.62 -27.94 -27.66
C HIS A 138 -28.95 -26.55 -27.63
N TRP A 139 -29.27 -25.72 -26.63
CA TRP A 139 -28.62 -24.42 -26.46
C TRP A 139 -27.13 -24.52 -26.15
N ALA A 140 -26.70 -25.52 -25.37
CA ALA A 140 -25.28 -25.76 -25.11
C ALA A 140 -24.52 -26.19 -26.38
N GLU A 141 -25.16 -26.98 -27.25
CA GLU A 141 -24.61 -27.39 -28.56
C GLU A 141 -24.56 -26.20 -29.53
N ALA A 142 -25.62 -25.39 -29.63
CA ALA A 142 -25.66 -24.16 -30.45
C ALA A 142 -24.64 -23.09 -30.01
N VAL A 143 -24.43 -22.92 -28.70
CA VAL A 143 -23.35 -22.06 -28.16
C VAL A 143 -21.96 -22.65 -28.46
N GLY A 144 -21.84 -23.96 -28.69
CA GLY A 144 -20.56 -24.65 -28.92
C GLY A 144 -19.83 -25.05 -27.63
N LEU A 145 -20.57 -25.38 -26.56
CA LEU A 145 -20.00 -25.85 -25.30
C LEU A 145 -19.65 -27.35 -25.36
N ARG A 146 -18.40 -27.70 -25.06
CA ARG A 146 -17.92 -29.10 -24.98
C ARG A 146 -18.70 -29.99 -23.99
N HIS A 147 -19.35 -29.39 -22.99
CA HIS A 147 -20.15 -30.08 -21.98
C HIS A 147 -21.39 -29.24 -21.63
N THR A 148 -22.56 -29.87 -21.59
CA THR A 148 -23.80 -29.22 -21.16
C THR A 148 -23.71 -28.80 -19.68
N PRO A 149 -23.87 -27.51 -19.34
CA PRO A 149 -23.87 -27.07 -17.96
C PRO A 149 -25.17 -27.46 -17.25
N ARG A 150 -25.12 -27.62 -15.92
CA ARG A 150 -26.32 -27.85 -15.11
C ARG A 150 -27.04 -26.53 -14.87
N VAL A 151 -28.37 -26.51 -14.94
CA VAL A 151 -29.18 -25.33 -14.54
C VAL A 151 -29.84 -25.59 -13.20
N ARG A 152 -29.77 -24.60 -12.32
CA ARG A 152 -30.46 -24.57 -11.02
C ARG A 152 -31.22 -23.27 -10.85
N PHE A 153 -32.36 -23.34 -10.18
CA PHE A 153 -33.17 -22.18 -9.83
C PHE A 153 -32.96 -21.79 -8.37
N HIS A 154 -32.99 -20.49 -8.10
CA HIS A 154 -32.82 -19.93 -6.75
C HIS A 154 -33.84 -18.81 -6.47
N ARG A 155 -34.09 -18.50 -5.20
CA ARG A 155 -35.28 -17.72 -4.79
C ARG A 155 -35.20 -16.20 -5.04
N GLY A 156 -34.02 -15.61 -5.30
CA GLY A 156 -33.88 -14.17 -5.51
C GLY A 156 -32.44 -13.71 -5.75
N GLY A 157 -32.26 -12.69 -6.59
CA GLY A 157 -30.97 -12.14 -7.01
C GLY A 157 -30.79 -12.10 -8.54
N GLN A 158 -29.53 -12.12 -8.98
CA GLN A 158 -29.15 -12.17 -10.40
C GLN A 158 -29.01 -13.61 -10.90
N ALA A 159 -28.97 -13.79 -12.24
CA ALA A 159 -28.36 -14.98 -12.83
C ALA A 159 -26.84 -14.96 -12.56
N PHE A 160 -26.23 -16.13 -12.40
CA PHE A 160 -24.76 -16.24 -12.27
C PHE A 160 -24.23 -17.65 -12.55
N LEU A 161 -22.96 -17.69 -12.96
CA LEU A 161 -22.14 -18.91 -13.05
C LEU A 161 -21.47 -19.27 -11.73
N ALA A 162 -21.43 -20.57 -11.39
CA ALA A 162 -20.51 -21.08 -10.39
C ALA A 162 -20.07 -22.54 -10.64
N GLY A 163 -18.89 -22.88 -10.09
CA GLY A 163 -18.31 -24.22 -10.13
C GLY A 163 -17.30 -24.40 -11.25
N LEU A 164 -16.01 -24.35 -10.93
CA LEU A 164 -14.91 -24.44 -11.90
C LEU A 164 -14.91 -25.80 -12.65
N PHE A 165 -14.99 -26.89 -11.88
CA PHE A 165 -15.02 -28.27 -12.41
C PHE A 165 -16.43 -28.77 -12.76
N ARG A 166 -17.48 -28.25 -12.09
CA ARG A 166 -18.89 -28.62 -12.28
C ARG A 166 -19.72 -27.38 -12.58
N ARG A 167 -19.59 -26.91 -13.83
CA ARG A 167 -20.19 -25.68 -14.36
C ARG A 167 -21.71 -25.71 -14.19
N THR A 168 -22.22 -24.84 -13.31
CA THR A 168 -23.64 -24.73 -12.99
C THR A 168 -24.08 -23.28 -13.18
N ILE A 169 -25.15 -23.08 -13.96
CA ILE A 169 -25.85 -21.81 -14.15
C ILE A 169 -26.93 -21.71 -13.08
N TYR A 170 -26.97 -20.61 -12.34
CA TYR A 170 -27.99 -20.31 -11.34
C TYR A 170 -28.90 -19.21 -11.87
N VAL A 171 -30.20 -19.50 -12.00
CA VAL A 171 -31.20 -18.59 -12.57
C VAL A 171 -32.22 -18.21 -11.47
N PRO A 172 -32.64 -16.94 -11.36
CA PRO A 172 -33.73 -16.55 -10.46
C PRO A 172 -35.04 -17.26 -10.82
N ALA A 173 -35.69 -17.90 -9.86
CA ALA A 173 -36.91 -18.68 -10.09
C ALA A 173 -38.08 -17.84 -10.65
N ARG A 174 -38.10 -16.52 -10.43
CA ARG A 174 -39.09 -15.62 -11.05
C ARG A 174 -38.95 -15.50 -12.57
N LEU A 175 -37.76 -15.78 -13.13
CA LEU A 175 -37.56 -15.85 -14.58
C LEU A 175 -37.92 -17.23 -15.15
N ALA A 176 -38.15 -18.27 -14.33
CA ALA A 176 -38.44 -19.62 -14.81
C ALA A 176 -39.81 -19.77 -15.52
N PHE A 177 -40.65 -18.72 -15.46
CA PHE A 177 -42.00 -18.66 -16.02
C PHE A 177 -42.13 -17.67 -17.19
N ASP A 178 -41.05 -17.00 -17.59
CA ASP A 178 -41.00 -16.10 -18.74
C ASP A 178 -40.73 -16.94 -20.01
N GLU A 179 -41.49 -16.76 -21.10
CA GLU A 179 -41.30 -17.56 -22.32
C GLU A 179 -39.92 -17.29 -22.95
N ASP A 180 -39.48 -16.03 -22.89
CA ASP A 180 -38.17 -15.60 -23.39
C ASP A 180 -37.02 -15.97 -22.41
N ALA A 181 -37.28 -16.65 -21.27
CA ALA A 181 -36.29 -16.91 -20.21
C ALA A 181 -34.98 -17.61 -20.66
N TYR A 182 -35.05 -18.38 -21.74
CA TYR A 182 -33.89 -19.06 -22.30
C TYR A 182 -32.80 -18.08 -22.77
N HIS A 183 -33.15 -16.83 -23.13
CA HIS A 183 -32.19 -15.76 -23.41
C HIS A 183 -31.17 -15.55 -22.29
N VAL A 184 -31.62 -15.56 -21.03
CA VAL A 184 -30.76 -15.41 -19.85
C VAL A 184 -29.89 -16.66 -19.64
N VAL A 185 -30.38 -17.85 -20.01
CA VAL A 185 -29.58 -19.08 -19.98
C VAL A 185 -28.49 -19.06 -21.06
N VAL A 186 -28.81 -18.62 -22.29
CA VAL A 186 -27.84 -18.48 -23.39
C VAL A 186 -26.77 -17.43 -23.04
N HIS A 187 -27.14 -16.30 -22.44
CA HIS A 187 -26.22 -15.28 -21.93
C HIS A 187 -25.16 -15.88 -20.98
N GLU A 188 -25.60 -16.63 -19.97
CA GLU A 188 -24.71 -17.32 -19.02
C GLU A 188 -23.89 -18.43 -19.71
N MET A 189 -24.44 -19.14 -20.71
CA MET A 189 -23.68 -20.10 -21.52
C MET A 189 -22.59 -19.45 -22.37
N VAL A 190 -22.81 -18.26 -22.93
CA VAL A 190 -21.78 -17.51 -23.65
C VAL A 190 -20.67 -17.07 -22.71
N HIS A 191 -20.97 -16.64 -21.47
CA HIS A 191 -19.92 -16.44 -20.45
C HIS A 191 -19.12 -17.72 -20.13
N LEU A 192 -19.75 -18.91 -20.14
CA LEU A 192 -19.04 -20.20 -20.01
C LEU A 192 -18.16 -20.52 -21.22
N LYS A 193 -18.61 -20.23 -22.44
CA LYS A 193 -17.84 -20.40 -23.70
C LYS A 193 -16.58 -19.55 -23.69
N ARG A 194 -16.70 -18.29 -23.26
CA ARG A 194 -15.64 -17.28 -23.24
C ARG A 194 -14.66 -17.41 -22.07
N GLY A 195 -14.90 -18.35 -21.15
CA GLY A 195 -14.03 -18.58 -19.99
C GLY A 195 -14.13 -17.51 -18.89
N ASP A 196 -15.16 -16.65 -18.93
CA ASP A 196 -15.29 -15.50 -18.02
C ASP A 196 -15.44 -15.91 -16.53
N LEU A 197 -15.81 -17.16 -16.25
CA LEU A 197 -15.80 -17.76 -14.91
C LEU A 197 -14.39 -17.76 -14.25
N VAL A 198 -13.31 -17.80 -15.04
CA VAL A 198 -11.91 -17.74 -14.58
C VAL A 198 -11.35 -16.32 -14.73
N LEU A 199 -11.70 -15.63 -15.82
CA LEU A 199 -11.19 -14.30 -16.12
C LEU A 199 -11.77 -13.23 -15.16
N ARG A 200 -13.06 -13.30 -14.78
CA ARG A 200 -13.66 -12.36 -13.81
C ARG A 200 -12.91 -12.35 -12.45
N PRO A 201 -12.60 -13.50 -11.80
CA PRO A 201 -11.74 -13.53 -10.61
C PRO A 201 -10.33 -12.94 -10.81
N LEU A 202 -9.67 -13.24 -11.93
CA LEU A 202 -8.30 -12.78 -12.19
C LEU A 202 -8.23 -11.27 -12.46
N GLU A 203 -9.13 -10.74 -13.30
CA GLU A 203 -9.29 -9.30 -13.56
C GLU A 203 -9.66 -8.53 -12.27
N ARG A 204 -10.43 -9.16 -11.36
CA ARG A 204 -10.69 -8.62 -10.04
C ARG A 204 -9.46 -8.65 -9.12
N PHE A 205 -8.66 -9.72 -9.14
CA PHE A 205 -7.48 -9.85 -8.27
C PHE A 205 -6.48 -8.71 -8.48
N VAL A 206 -6.24 -8.27 -9.72
CA VAL A 206 -5.39 -7.10 -10.01
C VAL A 206 -5.91 -5.83 -9.31
N ALA A 207 -7.22 -5.59 -9.34
CA ALA A 207 -7.84 -4.45 -8.65
C ALA A 207 -7.90 -4.62 -7.11
N ASP A 208 -7.88 -5.86 -6.59
CA ASP A 208 -7.80 -6.14 -5.16
C ASP A 208 -6.35 -6.03 -4.63
N VAL A 209 -5.32 -6.28 -5.46
CA VAL A 209 -3.90 -5.98 -5.18
C VAL A 209 -3.67 -4.47 -5.15
N PHE A 210 -4.01 -3.77 -6.24
CA PHE A 210 -3.87 -2.32 -6.37
C PHE A 210 -5.10 -1.56 -5.84
N TRP A 211 -5.67 -2.00 -4.71
CA TRP A 211 -6.94 -1.49 -4.17
C TRP A 211 -6.96 0.03 -3.92
N PHE A 212 -5.78 0.61 -3.66
CA PHE A 212 -5.56 2.04 -3.41
C PHE A 212 -5.54 2.90 -4.67
N SER A 213 -5.45 2.31 -5.88
CA SER A 213 -5.49 3.06 -7.14
C SER A 213 -6.92 3.18 -7.68
N PRO A 214 -7.51 4.39 -7.79
CA PRO A 214 -8.83 4.57 -8.40
C PRO A 214 -8.83 4.20 -9.90
N PHE A 215 -7.70 4.33 -10.58
CA PHE A 215 -7.55 3.95 -11.99
C PHE A 215 -7.69 2.44 -12.20
N CYS A 216 -7.19 1.61 -11.29
CA CYS A 216 -7.40 0.16 -11.33
C CYS A 216 -8.88 -0.21 -11.16
N TRP A 217 -9.62 0.50 -10.31
CA TRP A 217 -11.08 0.34 -10.19
C TRP A 217 -11.83 0.78 -11.45
N TRP A 218 -11.41 1.87 -12.10
CA TRP A 218 -11.99 2.28 -13.39
C TRP A 218 -11.67 1.31 -14.53
N MET A 219 -10.44 0.79 -14.61
CA MET A 219 -10.07 -0.26 -15.57
C MET A 219 -10.92 -1.52 -15.37
N ARG A 220 -11.12 -1.98 -14.12
CA ARG A 220 -12.03 -3.10 -13.85
C ARG A 220 -13.47 -2.79 -14.23
N SER A 221 -13.96 -1.57 -13.94
CA SER A 221 -15.31 -1.16 -14.34
C SER A 221 -15.52 -1.14 -15.85
N GLN A 222 -14.49 -0.80 -16.63
CA GLN A 222 -14.51 -0.88 -18.10
C GLN A 222 -14.47 -2.33 -18.58
N LEU A 223 -13.59 -3.17 -18.01
CA LEU A 223 -13.59 -4.62 -18.26
C LEU A 223 -14.96 -5.25 -17.99
N ASP A 224 -15.58 -4.89 -16.87
CA ASP A 224 -16.90 -5.36 -16.48
C ASP A 224 -17.96 -4.95 -17.52
N TYR A 225 -17.99 -3.69 -17.96
CA TYR A 225 -18.93 -3.23 -19.00
C TYR A 225 -18.69 -3.92 -20.37
N TRP A 226 -17.48 -3.87 -20.92
CA TRP A 226 -17.19 -4.40 -22.26
C TRP A 226 -17.32 -5.92 -22.33
N ARG A 227 -17.06 -6.66 -21.23
CA ARG A 227 -17.31 -8.11 -21.16
C ARG A 227 -18.77 -8.45 -21.37
N GLU A 228 -19.67 -7.67 -20.76
CA GLU A 228 -21.13 -7.89 -20.83
C GLU A 228 -21.66 -7.49 -22.21
N VAL A 229 -21.20 -6.37 -22.78
CA VAL A 229 -21.54 -5.94 -24.16
C VAL A 229 -21.19 -7.00 -25.19
N VAL A 230 -19.99 -7.61 -25.11
CA VAL A 230 -19.61 -8.67 -26.06
C VAL A 230 -20.49 -9.92 -25.90
N VAL A 231 -21.00 -10.20 -24.69
CA VAL A 231 -21.96 -11.29 -24.49
C VAL A 231 -23.35 -10.89 -24.98
N ASP A 232 -23.77 -9.64 -24.88
CA ASP A 232 -25.01 -9.16 -25.50
C ASP A 232 -24.96 -9.31 -27.04
N GLU A 233 -23.83 -8.95 -27.66
CA GLU A 233 -23.57 -9.13 -29.10
C GLU A 233 -23.68 -10.62 -29.50
N GLU A 234 -22.90 -11.51 -28.87
CA GLU A 234 -22.91 -12.96 -29.18
C GLU A 234 -24.21 -13.67 -28.78
N THR A 235 -24.92 -13.22 -27.74
CA THR A 235 -26.21 -13.83 -27.33
C THR A 235 -27.33 -13.45 -28.29
N ALA A 236 -27.41 -12.19 -28.69
CA ALA A 236 -28.44 -11.72 -29.62
C ALA A 236 -28.24 -12.29 -31.04
N GLU A 237 -27.00 -12.57 -31.45
CA GLU A 237 -26.68 -13.34 -32.66
C GLU A 237 -27.17 -14.80 -32.58
N LEU A 238 -27.00 -15.47 -31.43
CA LEU A 238 -27.44 -16.86 -31.22
C LEU A 238 -28.97 -17.01 -31.03
N VAL A 239 -29.64 -15.96 -30.56
CA VAL A 239 -31.09 -15.92 -30.35
C VAL A 239 -31.86 -15.50 -31.61
N GLY A 240 -31.25 -14.70 -32.49
CA GLY A 240 -31.87 -14.19 -33.71
C GLY A 240 -32.76 -12.95 -33.51
N ASP A 241 -33.47 -12.84 -32.39
CA ASP A 241 -34.27 -11.66 -32.04
C ASP A 241 -33.55 -10.75 -31.01
N ARG A 242 -33.01 -9.62 -31.50
CA ARG A 242 -32.37 -8.59 -30.66
C ARG A 242 -33.35 -7.86 -29.74
N ILE A 243 -34.63 -7.75 -30.12
CA ILE A 243 -35.66 -7.01 -29.39
C ILE A 243 -36.22 -7.88 -28.26
N ALA A 244 -36.56 -9.15 -28.51
CA ALA A 244 -36.94 -10.08 -27.45
C ALA A 244 -35.80 -10.29 -26.44
N TYR A 245 -34.55 -10.39 -26.93
CA TYR A 245 -33.37 -10.38 -26.06
C TYR A 245 -33.31 -9.11 -25.19
N ALA A 246 -33.44 -7.91 -25.78
CA ALA A 246 -33.45 -6.64 -25.06
C ALA A 246 -34.57 -6.52 -24.01
N ARG A 247 -35.77 -7.08 -24.27
CA ARG A 247 -36.86 -7.18 -23.28
C ARG A 247 -36.42 -8.01 -22.07
N THR A 248 -35.90 -9.22 -22.28
CA THR A 248 -35.47 -10.08 -21.16
C THR A 248 -34.33 -9.51 -20.34
N LEU A 249 -33.34 -8.88 -20.99
CA LEU A 249 -32.25 -8.20 -20.30
C LEU A 249 -32.80 -7.10 -19.39
N THR A 250 -33.84 -6.39 -19.83
CA THR A 250 -34.54 -5.37 -19.03
C THR A 250 -35.36 -5.99 -17.89
N SER A 251 -36.11 -7.07 -18.13
CA SER A 251 -36.87 -7.81 -17.09
C SER A 251 -35.96 -8.38 -16.00
N ALA A 252 -34.89 -9.08 -16.40
CA ALA A 252 -33.86 -9.59 -15.50
C ALA A 252 -33.21 -8.45 -14.70
N ALA A 253 -32.87 -7.32 -15.33
CA ALA A 253 -32.29 -6.17 -14.64
C ALA A 253 -33.25 -5.49 -13.65
N ARG A 254 -34.58 -5.49 -13.91
CA ARG A 254 -35.60 -5.02 -12.96
C ARG A 254 -35.64 -5.89 -11.70
N LEU A 255 -35.75 -7.22 -11.86
CA LEU A 255 -35.69 -8.18 -10.75
C LEU A 255 -34.40 -8.00 -9.94
N SER A 256 -33.28 -7.81 -10.64
CA SER A 256 -31.93 -7.58 -10.09
C SER A 256 -31.74 -6.27 -9.30
N ARG A 257 -32.72 -5.37 -9.29
CA ARG A 257 -32.72 -4.12 -8.51
C ARG A 257 -33.52 -4.25 -7.22
N LEU A 258 -34.69 -4.90 -7.28
CA LEU A 258 -35.62 -5.05 -6.15
C LEU A 258 -35.01 -5.79 -4.94
N GLU A 259 -33.99 -6.60 -5.16
CA GLU A 259 -33.34 -7.44 -4.14
C GLU A 259 -31.92 -6.99 -3.79
N ALA A 260 -31.52 -5.79 -4.21
CA ALA A 260 -30.16 -5.25 -4.06
C ALA A 260 -29.88 -4.63 -2.67
N VAL A 261 -30.14 -5.38 -1.59
CA VAL A 261 -30.04 -4.93 -0.20
C VAL A 261 -28.74 -5.42 0.48
N LEU A 262 -27.98 -4.49 1.06
CA LEU A 262 -26.78 -4.63 1.93
C LEU A 262 -25.40 -4.98 1.29
N PRO A 263 -24.27 -4.50 1.87
CA PRO A 263 -23.33 -3.68 1.10
C PRO A 263 -21.99 -4.33 0.72
N VAL A 264 -21.82 -5.65 0.79
CA VAL A 264 -20.56 -6.30 0.33
C VAL A 264 -20.37 -6.14 -1.19
N ALA A 265 -21.46 -5.87 -1.92
CA ALA A 265 -21.45 -5.44 -3.31
C ALA A 265 -21.55 -3.91 -3.51
N ALA A 266 -21.49 -3.07 -2.46
CA ALA A 266 -21.59 -1.61 -2.61
C ALA A 266 -20.35 -0.99 -3.29
N PHE A 267 -19.18 -1.64 -3.18
CA PHE A 267 -17.98 -1.30 -3.98
C PHE A 267 -18.06 -1.80 -5.44
N THR A 268 -19.17 -2.41 -5.85
CA THR A 268 -19.65 -2.34 -7.23
C THR A 268 -20.78 -1.31 -7.28
N LEU A 269 -20.43 -0.06 -7.59
CA LEU A 269 -21.39 0.99 -7.96
C LEU A 269 -22.25 0.47 -9.11
N LYS A 270 -23.47 -0.02 -8.81
CA LYS A 270 -24.40 -0.63 -9.77
C LYS A 270 -25.09 0.46 -10.58
N LYS A 271 -24.29 1.24 -11.32
CA LYS A 271 -24.70 2.41 -12.09
C LYS A 271 -25.85 2.04 -13.02
N GLU A 272 -26.98 2.69 -12.82
CA GLU A 272 -28.20 2.51 -13.60
C GLU A 272 -27.98 2.70 -15.11
N GLY A 273 -27.07 3.62 -15.47
CA GLY A 273 -26.67 3.88 -16.84
C GLY A 273 -25.99 2.70 -17.55
N THR A 274 -25.45 1.70 -16.85
CA THR A 274 -24.81 0.54 -17.50
C THR A 274 -25.79 -0.28 -18.34
N LEU A 275 -27.03 -0.48 -17.86
CA LEU A 275 -28.09 -1.12 -18.64
C LEU A 275 -28.46 -0.27 -19.87
N LYS A 276 -28.60 1.06 -19.70
CA LYS A 276 -28.90 1.97 -20.82
C LYS A 276 -27.78 1.94 -21.88
N MET A 277 -26.52 1.91 -21.46
CA MET A 277 -25.36 1.82 -22.36
C MET A 277 -25.29 0.46 -23.08
N ARG A 278 -25.57 -0.66 -22.40
CA ARG A 278 -25.66 -2.00 -23.03
C ARG A 278 -26.80 -2.06 -24.05
N LEU A 279 -27.98 -1.59 -23.66
CA LEU A 279 -29.17 -1.56 -24.52
C LEU A 279 -28.97 -0.66 -25.75
N ASN A 280 -28.30 0.48 -25.58
CA ASN A 280 -27.94 1.36 -26.69
C ASN A 280 -27.00 0.67 -27.68
N GLU A 281 -25.94 0.03 -27.20
CA GLU A 281 -24.95 -0.67 -28.05
C GLU A 281 -25.57 -1.88 -28.77
N LEU A 282 -26.42 -2.65 -28.08
CA LEU A 282 -27.14 -3.81 -28.63
C LEU A 282 -28.10 -3.47 -29.78
N LEU A 283 -28.78 -2.32 -29.68
CA LEU A 283 -29.80 -1.86 -30.63
C LEU A 283 -29.28 -0.86 -31.67
N SER A 284 -28.04 -0.37 -31.54
CA SER A 284 -27.41 0.51 -32.53
C SER A 284 -26.85 -0.30 -33.70
N GLU A 285 -26.85 0.29 -34.90
CA GLU A 285 -26.11 -0.30 -36.03
C GLU A 285 -24.59 -0.26 -35.79
N PRO A 286 -23.84 -1.26 -36.27
CA PRO A 286 -22.39 -1.31 -36.10
C PRO A 286 -21.67 -0.21 -36.90
N ALA A 287 -21.29 0.87 -36.22
CA ALA A 287 -20.61 2.03 -36.81
C ALA A 287 -19.35 1.65 -37.62
N ARG A 288 -19.05 2.43 -38.68
CA ARG A 288 -17.91 2.19 -39.59
C ARG A 288 -16.57 2.26 -38.84
N ARG A 289 -15.91 1.10 -38.69
CA ARG A 289 -14.73 0.90 -37.84
C ARG A 289 -13.42 1.38 -38.51
N PRO A 290 -12.53 2.13 -37.82
CA PRO A 290 -11.31 2.69 -38.43
C PRO A 290 -10.21 1.64 -38.68
N LYS A 291 -9.80 1.47 -39.94
CA LYS A 291 -8.82 0.45 -40.38
C LYS A 291 -7.43 0.53 -39.73
N ARG A 292 -7.06 1.62 -39.05
CA ARG A 292 -5.73 1.84 -38.45
C ARG A 292 -5.64 1.54 -36.94
N LEU A 293 -6.71 1.05 -36.31
CA LEU A 293 -6.76 0.77 -34.86
C LEU A 293 -5.60 -0.13 -34.36
N GLY A 294 -5.24 -1.17 -35.11
CA GLY A 294 -4.15 -2.08 -34.73
C GLY A 294 -2.79 -1.39 -34.62
N LEU A 295 -2.53 -0.37 -35.46
CA LEU A 295 -1.29 0.42 -35.40
C LEU A 295 -1.24 1.31 -34.15
N ALA A 296 -2.37 1.86 -33.72
CA ALA A 296 -2.46 2.64 -32.48
C ALA A 296 -2.24 1.77 -31.23
N ILE A 297 -2.77 0.54 -31.23
CA ILE A 297 -2.54 -0.44 -30.14
C ILE A 297 -1.06 -0.86 -30.10
N ALA A 298 -0.45 -1.15 -31.26
CA ALA A 298 0.96 -1.50 -31.35
C ALA A 298 1.88 -0.36 -30.85
N ALA A 299 1.61 0.89 -31.27
CA ALA A 299 2.36 2.06 -30.83
C ALA A 299 2.26 2.29 -29.31
N ALA A 300 1.06 2.12 -28.72
CA ALA A 300 0.87 2.28 -27.28
C ALA A 300 1.62 1.20 -26.46
N LEU A 301 1.63 -0.05 -26.92
CA LEU A 301 2.39 -1.14 -26.29
C LEU A 301 3.91 -0.93 -26.42
N ALA A 302 4.37 -0.45 -27.57
CA ALA A 302 5.77 -0.09 -27.81
C ALA A 302 6.24 1.04 -26.89
N LEU A 303 5.37 2.02 -26.57
CA LEU A 303 5.70 3.13 -25.66
C LEU A 303 5.65 2.73 -24.18
N ALA A 304 4.73 1.83 -23.79
CA ALA A 304 4.58 1.37 -22.41
C ALA A 304 5.76 0.49 -21.95
N THR A 305 6.31 -0.33 -22.85
CA THR A 305 7.37 -1.30 -22.55
C THR A 305 8.66 -0.68 -21.97
N PRO A 306 9.30 0.33 -22.60
CA PRO A 306 10.51 0.96 -22.04
C PRO A 306 10.24 1.71 -20.74
N LEU A 307 9.05 2.31 -20.57
CA LEU A 307 8.68 2.98 -19.32
C LEU A 307 8.50 1.98 -18.17
N ALA A 308 7.86 0.83 -18.40
CA ALA A 308 7.77 -0.25 -17.42
C ALA A 308 9.15 -0.83 -17.06
N LEU A 309 10.06 -0.94 -18.05
CA LEU A 309 11.43 -1.42 -17.82
C LEU A 309 12.25 -0.43 -16.98
N ALA A 310 12.19 0.86 -17.30
CA ALA A 310 12.84 1.92 -16.52
C ALA A 310 12.31 2.01 -15.08
N GLN A 311 11.00 1.82 -14.88
CA GLN A 311 10.41 1.71 -13.55
C GLN A 311 10.88 0.44 -12.82
N GLY A 312 10.98 -0.70 -13.50
CA GLY A 312 11.56 -1.93 -12.95
C GLY A 312 13.02 -1.76 -12.49
N MET A 313 13.81 -1.01 -13.26
CA MET A 313 15.18 -0.61 -12.88
C MET A 313 15.20 0.32 -11.66
N ALA A 314 14.33 1.32 -11.57
CA ALA A 314 14.24 2.20 -10.39
C ALA A 314 13.85 1.43 -9.11
N ILE A 315 12.94 0.46 -9.23
CA ILE A 315 12.53 -0.43 -8.14
C ILE A 315 13.72 -1.29 -7.64
N LYS A 316 14.55 -1.83 -8.55
CA LYS A 316 15.66 -2.74 -8.20
C LYS A 316 16.95 -2.01 -7.82
N GLY A 317 17.32 -0.96 -8.54
CA GLY A 317 18.56 -0.19 -8.34
C GLY A 317 18.58 0.64 -7.05
N THR A 318 17.44 0.83 -6.40
CA THR A 318 17.33 1.48 -5.08
C THR A 318 17.23 0.46 -3.93
N ALA A 319 17.88 -0.69 -4.11
CA ALA A 319 18.17 -1.69 -3.07
C ALA A 319 19.69 -1.72 -2.74
N ALA A 320 20.37 -0.57 -2.85
CA ALA A 320 21.61 -0.35 -2.11
C ALA A 320 21.33 -0.42 -0.60
N SER A 321 22.34 -0.73 0.21
CA SER A 321 22.24 -0.70 1.67
C SER A 321 21.78 0.67 2.15
N SER A 322 20.91 0.69 3.17
CA SER A 322 20.72 1.90 3.95
C SER A 322 21.89 2.03 4.93
N GLY A 323 22.51 3.21 4.97
CA GLY A 323 23.79 3.44 5.63
C GLY A 323 25.00 2.96 4.82
N ALA A 324 26.13 3.62 5.10
CA ALA A 324 27.45 3.12 4.77
C ALA A 324 27.83 1.94 5.69
N ALA A 325 28.38 0.87 5.13
CA ALA A 325 28.92 -0.24 5.91
C ALA A 325 30.34 0.10 6.38
N TYR A 326 30.46 0.83 7.48
CA TYR A 326 31.74 1.18 8.07
C TYR A 326 32.48 -0.06 8.58
N SER A 327 33.74 -0.21 8.17
CA SER A 327 34.61 -1.35 8.52
C SER A 327 36.06 -0.97 8.81
N HIS A 328 36.44 0.29 8.62
CA HIS A 328 37.77 0.81 8.97
C HIS A 328 37.68 2.15 9.70
N ALA A 329 38.71 2.49 10.50
CA ALA A 329 38.82 3.79 11.14
C ALA A 329 39.32 4.87 10.17
N VAL A 330 38.90 6.12 10.34
CA VAL A 330 39.36 7.23 9.47
C VAL A 330 40.84 7.58 9.71
N LEU A 331 41.33 7.36 10.94
CA LEU A 331 42.72 7.61 11.37
C LEU A 331 43.18 6.52 12.37
N ASP A 332 44.48 6.23 12.44
CA ASP A 332 45.01 5.33 13.48
C ASP A 332 44.85 5.92 14.88
N LYS A 333 45.07 7.24 15.01
CA LYS A 333 44.98 8.00 16.27
C LYS A 333 44.43 9.39 15.99
N ALA A 334 43.67 9.96 16.92
CA ALA A 334 43.24 11.36 16.82
C ALA A 334 42.94 11.98 18.20
N LYS A 335 43.17 13.29 18.31
CA LYS A 335 42.57 14.10 19.37
C LYS A 335 41.45 14.95 18.76
N ILE A 336 40.24 14.85 19.32
CA ILE A 336 39.14 15.75 18.91
C ILE A 336 39.46 17.16 19.41
N THR A 337 39.55 18.12 18.48
CA THR A 337 39.76 19.54 18.80
C THR A 337 38.50 20.37 18.65
N SER A 338 37.51 19.91 17.87
CA SER A 338 36.18 20.50 17.85
C SER A 338 35.11 19.50 17.44
N SER A 339 34.07 19.36 18.26
CA SER A 339 32.85 18.62 17.92
C SER A 339 31.97 19.35 16.89
N PHE A 340 30.97 18.63 16.39
CA PHE A 340 29.88 19.14 15.56
C PHE A 340 28.97 20.15 16.29
N GLY A 341 28.29 21.01 15.54
CA GLY A 341 27.26 21.94 16.03
C GLY A 341 27.72 23.39 16.24
N LEU A 342 26.88 24.20 16.89
CA LEU A 342 27.13 25.64 17.09
C LEU A 342 28.33 25.91 18.01
N ARG A 343 29.37 26.56 17.49
CA ARG A 343 30.58 26.95 18.23
C ARG A 343 31.01 28.38 17.93
N LYS A 344 31.80 28.98 18.82
CA LYS A 344 32.49 30.26 18.54
C LYS A 344 33.62 29.99 17.53
N HIS A 345 33.58 30.66 16.38
CA HIS A 345 34.51 30.47 15.27
C HIS A 345 35.90 31.02 15.65
N PRO A 346 37.00 30.25 15.50
CA PRO A 346 38.28 30.55 16.15
C PRO A 346 38.97 31.81 15.63
N THR A 347 38.68 32.24 14.39
CA THR A 347 39.32 33.38 13.71
C THR A 347 38.43 34.61 13.52
N THR A 348 37.11 34.50 13.75
CA THR A 348 36.17 35.65 13.67
C THR A 348 35.42 35.94 14.96
N GLY A 349 35.39 35.00 15.91
CA GLY A 349 34.73 35.19 17.22
C GLY A 349 33.19 35.12 17.21
N GLU A 350 32.57 34.90 16.05
CA GLU A 350 31.11 34.75 15.91
C GLU A 350 30.64 33.32 16.23
N PHE A 351 29.37 33.14 16.58
CA PHE A 351 28.79 31.79 16.68
C PHE A 351 28.43 31.26 15.29
N LYS A 352 29.14 30.23 14.83
CA LYS A 352 28.93 29.56 13.54
C LYS A 352 28.62 28.07 13.77
N GLU A 353 27.77 27.51 12.93
CA GLU A 353 27.49 26.08 12.93
C GLU A 353 28.67 25.30 12.32
N HIS A 354 29.08 24.23 13.00
CA HIS A 354 30.15 23.35 12.58
C HIS A 354 29.58 22.05 12.03
N THR A 355 29.74 21.85 10.72
CA THR A 355 29.13 20.76 9.94
C THR A 355 29.91 19.43 9.99
N GLY A 356 30.95 19.35 10.81
CA GLY A 356 31.80 18.16 10.95
C GLY A 356 32.51 18.08 12.30
N VAL A 357 33.51 17.21 12.39
CA VAL A 357 34.41 17.06 13.54
C VAL A 357 35.85 17.36 13.14
N ASP A 358 36.56 18.14 13.96
CA ASP A 358 37.98 18.44 13.77
C ASP A 358 38.84 17.43 14.56
N LEU A 359 39.68 16.68 13.85
CA LEU A 359 40.55 15.62 14.36
C LEU A 359 42.01 16.02 14.17
N ALA A 360 42.67 16.47 15.23
CA ALA A 360 44.05 16.93 15.18
C ALA A 360 45.06 15.77 15.35
N LEU A 361 46.08 15.77 14.49
CA LEU A 361 47.29 14.94 14.61
C LEU A 361 48.46 15.64 13.88
N LYS A 362 49.54 14.91 13.58
CA LYS A 362 50.68 15.46 12.80
C LYS A 362 50.32 15.58 11.33
N GLU A 363 50.77 16.64 10.69
CA GLU A 363 50.71 16.79 9.22
C GLU A 363 51.39 15.61 8.51
N GLY A 364 50.82 15.19 7.37
CA GLY A 364 51.37 14.13 6.52
C GLY A 364 50.92 12.70 6.88
N VAL A 365 50.17 12.54 7.97
CA VAL A 365 49.56 11.26 8.39
C VAL A 365 48.51 10.80 7.37
N PRO A 366 48.42 9.50 7.01
CA PRO A 366 47.40 8.99 6.12
C PRO A 366 45.98 9.18 6.68
N VAL A 367 45.04 9.52 5.80
CA VAL A 367 43.60 9.53 6.04
C VAL A 367 42.98 8.39 5.25
N TYR A 368 42.18 7.56 5.90
CA TYR A 368 41.62 6.34 5.34
C TYR A 368 40.13 6.47 5.01
N ALA A 369 39.67 5.79 3.96
CA ALA A 369 38.25 5.57 3.72
C ALA A 369 37.68 4.61 4.79
N PRO A 370 36.60 4.97 5.52
CA PRO A 370 36.05 4.13 6.58
C PRO A 370 35.09 3.03 6.08
N ALA A 371 34.66 3.12 4.81
CA ALA A 371 33.74 2.21 4.13
C ALA A 371 34.07 2.20 2.62
N ASP A 372 33.64 1.15 1.91
CA ASP A 372 33.73 1.09 0.44
C ASP A 372 32.86 2.17 -0.21
N GLY A 373 33.36 2.81 -1.27
CA GLY A 373 32.64 3.91 -1.93
C GLY A 373 33.23 4.40 -3.24
N GLU A 374 32.65 5.49 -3.76
CA GLU A 374 33.09 6.18 -4.98
C GLU A 374 33.44 7.64 -4.66
N VAL A 375 34.59 8.11 -5.13
CA VAL A 375 35.04 9.50 -4.92
C VAL A 375 34.30 10.43 -5.87
N THR A 376 33.37 11.24 -5.35
CA THR A 376 32.60 12.20 -6.14
C THR A 376 33.38 13.47 -6.44
N LYS A 377 34.29 13.89 -5.54
CA LYS A 377 35.17 15.06 -5.74
C LYS A 377 36.55 14.84 -5.11
N SER A 378 37.58 15.37 -5.77
CA SER A 378 38.93 15.55 -5.21
C SER A 378 39.45 16.89 -5.76
N ALA A 379 39.51 17.92 -4.91
CA ALA A 379 39.67 19.30 -5.35
C ALA A 379 40.27 20.19 -4.24
N PHE A 380 40.58 21.45 -4.58
CA PHE A 380 40.91 22.51 -3.63
C PHE A 380 39.74 23.51 -3.52
N ASP A 381 39.48 23.99 -2.32
CA ASP A 381 38.53 25.05 -1.99
C ASP A 381 39.14 26.01 -0.93
N ASP A 382 38.77 27.29 -0.95
CA ASP A 382 39.31 28.30 -0.03
C ASP A 382 39.02 27.98 1.45
N GLY A 383 37.85 27.37 1.75
CA GLY A 383 37.45 26.99 3.10
C GLY A 383 37.98 25.62 3.51
N TYR A 384 37.72 24.60 2.69
CA TYR A 384 38.09 23.21 2.98
C TYR A 384 39.57 22.89 2.69
N GLY A 385 40.32 23.74 1.99
CA GLY A 385 41.65 23.41 1.50
C GLY A 385 41.58 22.31 0.42
N ASN A 386 42.59 21.44 0.33
CA ASN A 386 42.37 20.20 -0.45
C ASN A 386 41.40 19.29 0.30
N PHE A 387 40.43 18.74 -0.42
CA PHE A 387 39.44 17.83 0.15
C PHE A 387 39.10 16.67 -0.80
N VAL A 388 38.61 15.59 -0.21
CA VAL A 388 37.98 14.46 -0.89
C VAL A 388 36.52 14.40 -0.44
N GLU A 389 35.58 14.28 -1.38
CA GLU A 389 34.19 13.91 -1.13
C GLU A 389 33.96 12.52 -1.75
N MET A 390 33.36 11.60 -1.00
CA MET A 390 33.01 10.25 -1.47
C MET A 390 31.60 9.85 -1.03
N THR A 391 30.97 8.94 -1.77
CA THR A 391 29.68 8.34 -1.45
C THR A 391 29.83 6.88 -1.04
N ALA A 392 29.26 6.52 0.10
CA ALA A 392 29.17 5.16 0.61
C ALA A 392 27.70 4.85 0.94
N GLY A 393 27.07 4.00 0.13
CA GLY A 393 25.62 3.74 0.25
C GLY A 393 24.77 4.97 -0.08
N ASP A 394 24.01 5.44 0.91
CA ASP A 394 23.19 6.66 0.90
C ASP A 394 23.90 7.88 1.54
N THR A 395 25.12 7.67 2.07
CA THR A 395 25.84 8.64 2.90
C THR A 395 27.01 9.26 2.12
N THR A 396 27.17 10.58 2.22
CA THR A 396 28.31 11.32 1.65
C THR A 396 29.28 11.71 2.76
N LEU A 397 30.57 11.41 2.57
CA LEU A 397 31.65 11.75 3.50
C LEU A 397 32.54 12.84 2.90
N ARG A 398 32.99 13.81 3.69
CA ARG A 398 34.02 14.78 3.28
C ARG A 398 35.23 14.76 4.20
N PHE A 399 36.40 14.71 3.60
CA PHE A 399 37.70 14.72 4.27
C PHE A 399 38.46 15.95 3.80
N ALA A 400 38.55 16.98 4.65
CA ALA A 400 39.08 18.29 4.31
C ALA A 400 40.35 18.65 5.10
N GLN A 401 40.96 19.77 4.73
CA GLN A 401 42.24 20.29 5.23
C GLN A 401 43.46 19.43 4.83
N LEU A 402 43.34 18.59 3.81
CA LEU A 402 44.38 17.63 3.41
C LEU A 402 45.62 18.34 2.83
N LYS A 403 46.83 17.90 3.22
CA LYS A 403 48.09 18.33 2.60
C LYS A 403 48.14 17.94 1.12
N LYS A 404 47.58 16.77 0.79
CA LYS A 404 47.54 16.19 -0.56
C LYS A 404 46.47 15.10 -0.64
N THR A 405 45.64 15.12 -1.68
CA THR A 405 44.76 14.00 -2.03
C THR A 405 45.55 12.89 -2.74
N LYS A 406 45.10 11.64 -2.59
CA LYS A 406 45.69 10.46 -3.26
C LYS A 406 44.82 9.93 -4.39
N VAL A 407 43.52 10.19 -4.31
CA VAL A 407 42.45 9.76 -5.23
C VAL A 407 41.88 10.94 -6.02
N LYS A 408 41.13 10.64 -7.07
CA LYS A 408 40.49 11.57 -8.03
C LYS A 408 38.97 11.32 -8.08
N ALA A 409 38.24 12.28 -8.64
CA ALA A 409 36.81 12.07 -8.91
C ALA A 409 36.60 10.92 -9.92
N GLY A 410 35.72 9.97 -9.59
CA GLY A 410 35.48 8.73 -10.35
C GLY A 410 36.32 7.52 -9.90
N ASP A 411 37.24 7.67 -8.95
CA ASP A 411 37.96 6.54 -8.38
C ASP A 411 37.03 5.78 -7.41
N ALA A 412 36.93 4.46 -7.56
CA ALA A 412 36.31 3.58 -6.56
C ALA A 412 37.35 3.22 -5.50
N VAL A 413 36.97 3.29 -4.22
CA VAL A 413 37.88 3.12 -3.07
C VAL A 413 37.36 2.05 -2.10
N ALA A 414 38.29 1.28 -1.55
CA ALA A 414 37.98 0.27 -0.53
C ALA A 414 38.11 0.82 0.90
N ALA A 415 37.40 0.23 1.86
CA ALA A 415 37.61 0.53 3.28
C ALA A 415 39.06 0.23 3.69
N GLY A 416 39.70 1.18 4.38
CA GLY A 416 41.12 1.13 4.71
C GLY A 416 42.06 1.65 3.62
N GLU A 417 41.55 2.14 2.49
CA GLU A 417 42.38 2.77 1.45
C GLU A 417 42.77 4.22 1.81
N VAL A 418 44.02 4.61 1.51
CA VAL A 418 44.55 5.95 1.84
C VAL A 418 44.10 6.99 0.81
N ILE A 419 42.98 7.65 1.08
CA ILE A 419 42.39 8.71 0.22
C ILE A 419 43.16 10.04 0.25
N GLY A 420 43.96 10.31 1.29
CA GLY A 420 44.71 11.56 1.42
C GLY A 420 45.72 11.56 2.55
N LEU A 421 46.41 12.69 2.71
CA LEU A 421 47.32 12.97 3.83
C LEU A 421 46.83 14.22 4.60
N MET A 422 46.79 14.16 5.93
CA MET A 422 46.38 15.27 6.80
C MET A 422 47.25 16.52 6.59
N GLY A 423 46.68 17.72 6.71
CA GLY A 423 47.38 19.00 6.53
C GLY A 423 46.72 20.19 7.22
N GLN A 424 46.93 21.38 6.65
CA GLN A 424 46.45 22.67 7.14
C GLN A 424 46.26 23.64 5.96
N THR A 425 45.51 23.24 4.93
CA THR A 425 45.55 23.93 3.62
C THR A 425 44.42 24.94 3.36
N GLY A 426 43.34 24.92 4.14
CA GLY A 426 42.23 25.86 4.03
C GLY A 426 42.49 27.16 4.82
N LYS A 427 41.91 28.25 4.35
CA LYS A 427 42.18 29.65 4.77
C LYS A 427 42.00 29.94 6.26
N TYR A 428 41.23 29.13 6.99
CA TYR A 428 40.92 29.32 8.40
C TYR A 428 41.53 28.22 9.31
N ALA A 429 42.34 27.32 8.77
CA ALA A 429 42.96 26.23 9.52
C ALA A 429 44.10 26.75 10.42
N THR A 430 43.92 26.66 11.75
CA THR A 430 44.85 27.21 12.76
C THR A 430 45.99 26.26 13.15
N GLY A 431 45.91 24.99 12.78
CA GLY A 431 46.92 23.96 12.99
C GLY A 431 46.59 22.69 12.19
N PRO A 432 47.49 21.68 12.09
CA PRO A 432 47.22 20.47 11.33
C PRO A 432 46.06 19.65 11.92
N HIS A 433 45.06 19.37 11.08
CA HIS A 433 43.91 18.54 11.43
C HIS A 433 43.26 17.95 10.18
N LEU A 434 42.44 16.92 10.38
CA LEU A 434 41.41 16.49 9.44
C LEU A 434 40.10 17.12 9.87
N HIS A 435 39.39 17.77 8.94
CA HIS A 435 37.98 18.13 9.13
C HIS A 435 37.11 17.08 8.42
N LEU A 436 36.28 16.36 9.19
CA LEU A 436 35.43 15.27 8.69
C LEU A 436 33.95 15.67 8.78
N GLU A 437 33.24 15.68 7.65
CA GLU A 437 31.78 15.81 7.61
C GLU A 437 31.12 14.50 7.18
N VAL A 438 29.95 14.21 7.76
CA VAL A 438 29.05 13.11 7.34
C VAL A 438 27.72 13.73 6.92
N TRP A 439 27.21 13.36 5.76
CA TRP A 439 25.97 13.90 5.19
C TRP A 439 24.99 12.80 4.78
N ARG A 440 23.72 12.92 5.21
CA ARG A 440 22.59 12.08 4.79
C ARG A 440 21.43 12.96 4.35
N ASP A 441 20.74 12.61 3.27
CA ASP A 441 19.62 13.39 2.69
C ASP A 441 19.89 14.91 2.53
N GLY A 442 21.13 15.27 2.19
CA GLY A 442 21.54 16.67 2.02
C GLY A 442 21.72 17.48 3.32
N LYS A 443 21.73 16.83 4.48
CA LYS A 443 22.02 17.44 5.80
C LYS A 443 23.29 16.85 6.40
N ALA A 444 24.10 17.70 7.02
CA ALA A 444 25.21 17.25 7.85
C ALA A 444 24.69 16.63 9.15
N VAL A 445 25.32 15.54 9.61
CA VAL A 445 25.04 14.84 10.87
C VAL A 445 26.30 14.75 11.72
N ASP A 446 26.15 14.64 13.05
CA ASP A 446 27.28 14.62 13.99
C ASP A 446 28.09 13.31 13.86
N PRO A 447 29.34 13.35 13.34
CA PRO A 447 30.14 12.16 13.12
C PRO A 447 30.52 11.41 14.41
N GLN A 448 30.40 12.05 15.58
CA GLN A 448 30.59 11.39 16.88
C GLN A 448 29.37 10.54 17.30
N THR A 449 28.26 10.60 16.56
CA THR A 449 27.02 9.85 16.85
C THR A 449 26.57 8.94 15.71
N GLU A 450 27.35 8.90 14.63
CA GLU A 450 27.10 8.07 13.45
C GLU A 450 27.38 6.58 13.78
N GLU A 451 26.36 5.73 13.64
CA GLU A 451 26.44 4.32 14.05
C GLU A 451 27.46 3.54 13.21
N GLY A 452 28.45 2.93 13.87
CA GLY A 452 29.53 2.17 13.24
C GLY A 452 30.74 2.98 12.78
N LEU A 453 30.66 4.31 12.69
CA LEU A 453 31.78 5.14 12.21
C LEU A 453 32.88 5.28 13.27
N VAL A 454 34.05 4.70 13.04
CA VAL A 454 35.22 4.83 13.92
C VAL A 454 36.08 6.02 13.48
N LEU A 455 36.00 7.13 14.23
CA LEU A 455 36.76 8.36 13.94
C LEU A 455 38.27 8.16 14.04
N ALA A 456 38.75 7.39 15.02
CA ALA A 456 40.11 6.88 15.05
C ALA A 456 40.23 5.61 15.90
N SER A 457 41.20 4.74 15.61
CA SER A 457 41.46 3.51 16.39
C SER A 457 41.98 3.81 17.80
N GLN A 458 42.53 5.00 18.04
CA GLN A 458 42.85 5.54 19.37
C GLN A 458 42.39 7.00 19.48
N LEU A 459 41.25 7.22 20.12
CA LEU A 459 40.68 8.55 20.36
C LEU A 459 41.07 9.11 21.73
N VAL A 460 41.41 10.40 21.77
CA VAL A 460 41.55 11.18 23.00
C VAL A 460 40.54 12.32 22.96
N GLU A 461 39.49 12.21 23.77
CA GLU A 461 38.49 13.27 23.93
C GLU A 461 38.96 14.35 24.93
N PRO A 462 38.67 15.64 24.68
CA PRO A 462 38.76 16.68 25.71
C PRO A 462 37.57 16.57 26.70
N PRO A 463 37.72 17.04 27.95
CA PRO A 463 36.63 17.00 28.93
C PRO A 463 35.42 17.80 28.44
N ARG A 464 34.24 17.16 28.43
CA ARG A 464 33.01 17.68 27.84
C ARG A 464 32.45 18.85 28.64
N ALA A 465 32.50 20.05 28.08
CA ALA A 465 31.85 21.23 28.67
C ALA A 465 30.32 21.04 28.77
N PRO A 466 29.66 21.50 29.85
CA PRO A 466 28.22 21.35 30.02
C PRO A 466 27.45 22.14 28.96
N ARG A 467 26.40 21.53 28.39
CA ARG A 467 25.52 22.19 27.42
C ARG A 467 24.69 23.27 28.12
N VAL A 468 25.04 24.54 27.92
CA VAL A 468 24.21 25.68 28.33
C VAL A 468 22.89 25.63 27.53
N PRO A 469 21.72 25.56 28.19
CA PRO A 469 20.45 25.59 27.47
C PRO A 469 20.23 26.95 26.83
N LYS A 470 19.79 26.95 25.56
CA LYS A 470 19.50 28.17 24.79
C LYS A 470 18.32 28.91 25.46
N PRO A 471 18.46 30.19 25.87
CA PRO A 471 17.34 30.94 26.42
C PRO A 471 16.23 31.10 25.36
N PRO A 472 14.95 31.07 25.76
CA PRO A 472 13.83 31.24 24.83
C PRO A 472 13.90 32.62 24.17
N ARG A 473 13.61 32.67 22.87
CA ARG A 473 13.58 33.93 22.10
C ARG A 473 12.31 34.69 22.51
N ALA A 474 12.47 35.84 23.15
CA ALA A 474 11.34 36.72 23.47
C ALA A 474 10.57 37.09 22.19
N GLY A 475 9.25 37.03 22.26
CA GLY A 475 8.34 37.53 21.23
C GLY A 475 8.14 39.04 21.33
N ASP A 476 7.32 39.59 20.45
CA ASP A 476 7.12 41.04 20.27
C ASP A 476 6.84 41.79 21.58
N ALA A 477 7.67 42.78 21.87
CA ALA A 477 7.42 43.75 22.93
C ALA A 477 6.59 44.90 22.35
N THR A 478 5.30 44.96 22.70
CA THR A 478 4.50 46.18 22.52
C THR A 478 5.03 47.30 23.43
N GLU A 479 5.13 48.51 22.87
CA GLU A 479 5.65 49.69 23.58
C GLU A 479 4.77 50.10 24.78
N PRO A 480 5.34 50.36 25.96
CA PRO A 480 4.67 51.07 27.04
C PRO A 480 4.78 52.59 26.83
N VAL A 481 3.66 53.30 26.90
CA VAL A 481 3.61 54.78 26.83
C VAL A 481 4.27 55.40 28.08
N ALA A 482 5.08 56.44 27.87
CA ALA A 482 5.80 57.13 28.95
C ALA A 482 4.88 58.04 29.81
N PRO A 483 4.97 57.99 31.16
CA PRO A 483 4.29 58.92 32.05
C PRO A 483 5.14 60.17 32.38
N ALA A 484 4.47 61.28 32.75
CA ALA A 484 5.13 62.49 33.22
C ALA A 484 5.38 62.48 34.75
N PRO A 485 6.42 63.19 35.26
CA PRO A 485 6.84 63.17 36.67
C PRO A 485 6.29 64.36 37.50
N PRO A 486 6.64 64.49 38.79
CA PRO A 486 6.59 63.47 39.86
C PRO A 486 5.91 64.02 41.15
N LYS A 487 5.67 63.17 42.15
CA LYS A 487 5.57 63.59 43.57
C LYS A 487 6.22 62.59 44.53
N GLN A 488 7.23 63.07 45.23
CA GLN A 488 7.77 62.55 46.50
C GLN A 488 7.03 63.27 47.67
N PRO A 489 7.16 62.89 48.98
CA PRO A 489 8.43 62.49 49.62
C PRO A 489 8.38 61.40 50.74
N THR A 490 9.57 61.15 51.32
CA THR A 490 9.87 60.63 52.68
C THR A 490 9.33 59.26 53.10
N ASP A 491 10.20 58.25 53.01
CA ASP A 491 10.99 57.69 54.14
C ASP A 491 10.36 57.65 55.54
N VAL A 492 10.44 56.47 56.19
CA VAL A 492 11.08 56.22 57.51
C VAL A 492 11.12 54.70 57.76
N GLU A 493 12.27 54.19 58.19
CA GLU A 493 12.46 52.79 58.64
C GLU A 493 12.22 52.61 60.15
N ALA A 494 11.75 51.44 60.56
CA ALA A 494 11.78 50.96 61.95
C ALA A 494 11.73 49.41 61.98
N GLU A 495 12.27 48.81 63.05
CA GLU A 495 12.61 47.38 63.17
C GLU A 495 11.96 46.70 64.39
N ILE A 496 11.74 45.37 64.33
CA ILE A 496 11.90 44.36 65.44
C ILE A 496 10.87 44.42 66.62
N PRO A 497 10.40 43.28 67.23
CA PRO A 497 10.13 41.91 66.75
C PRO A 497 8.86 41.23 67.44
N GLU A 498 8.86 39.88 67.51
CA GLU A 498 8.33 39.01 68.61
C GLU A 498 6.88 38.45 68.68
N ALA A 499 6.81 37.31 69.43
CA ALA A 499 5.65 36.61 70.05
C ALA A 499 4.72 35.67 69.22
N ASP A 500 5.04 34.35 69.27
CA ASP A 500 4.09 33.21 69.29
C ASP A 500 3.33 33.17 70.65
N PRO A 501 2.08 32.63 70.80
CA PRO A 501 1.92 31.18 71.05
C PRO A 501 0.55 30.45 70.80
N ILE A 502 0.64 29.18 70.37
CA ILE A 502 -0.05 27.95 70.89
C ILE A 502 -1.60 27.74 70.78
N GLY A 503 -1.99 26.52 70.32
CA GLY A 503 -3.27 25.82 70.61
C GLY A 503 -3.52 24.59 69.70
N TYR A 504 -3.23 23.33 70.10
CA TYR A 504 -4.06 22.36 70.87
C TYR A 504 -5.44 22.03 70.20
N LEU A 505 -5.88 20.79 69.94
CA LEU A 505 -5.75 19.46 70.62
C LEU A 505 -5.70 18.23 69.64
N GLU A 506 -5.67 16.98 70.16
CA GLU A 506 -5.25 15.72 69.49
C GLU A 506 -6.23 14.50 69.53
N PHE A 507 -6.17 13.63 68.48
CA PHE A 507 -6.21 12.12 68.37
C PHE A 507 -7.14 11.19 69.24
N PRO A 508 -7.23 9.83 69.02
CA PRO A 508 -6.79 8.88 67.95
C PRO A 508 -8.02 8.04 67.36
N GLU A 509 -8.06 6.76 66.87
CA GLU A 509 -7.16 5.63 66.49
C GLU A 509 -7.85 4.58 65.52
N ALA A 510 -7.12 3.51 65.12
CA ALA A 510 -7.46 2.10 64.77
C ALA A 510 -8.72 1.67 63.91
N VAL A 511 -8.71 0.82 62.84
CA VAL A 511 -7.80 -0.22 62.23
C VAL A 511 -7.80 -1.60 62.98
N PRO A 512 -7.57 -2.83 62.43
CA PRO A 512 -7.33 -3.41 61.05
C PRO A 512 -8.40 -4.51 60.65
N ALA A 513 -8.37 -5.43 59.65
CA ALA A 513 -7.76 -5.73 58.32
C ALA A 513 -8.30 -7.14 57.80
N PRO A 514 -7.62 -8.09 57.08
CA PRO A 514 -8.06 -8.53 55.72
C PRO A 514 -8.42 -10.06 55.48
N PRO A 515 -8.04 -10.82 54.40
CA PRO A 515 -8.98 -11.23 53.31
C PRO A 515 -8.97 -12.70 52.76
N ALA A 516 -9.81 -12.98 51.72
CA ALA A 516 -9.78 -14.13 50.74
C ALA A 516 -10.29 -15.53 51.24
N PRO A 517 -10.54 -16.60 50.40
CA PRO A 517 -10.23 -16.85 48.98
C PRO A 517 -11.39 -17.44 48.09
N GLN A 518 -11.19 -18.56 47.35
CA GLN A 518 -11.96 -18.97 46.14
C GLN A 518 -12.54 -20.43 46.15
N SER A 519 -13.55 -20.67 45.27
CA SER A 519 -13.79 -21.86 44.40
C SER A 519 -14.64 -23.09 44.83
N ALA A 520 -15.33 -23.64 43.80
CA ALA A 520 -15.70 -25.05 43.50
C ALA A 520 -16.77 -25.86 44.30
N SER A 521 -17.82 -26.33 43.59
CA SER A 521 -18.40 -27.70 43.68
C SER A 521 -19.48 -27.99 42.60
N ALA A 522 -19.79 -29.28 42.36
CA ALA A 522 -20.81 -29.86 41.44
C ALA A 522 -21.36 -31.17 42.11
N PRO A 523 -22.02 -32.19 41.48
CA PRO A 523 -22.59 -32.39 40.12
C PRO A 523 -24.00 -33.06 40.13
N ALA A 524 -24.39 -33.77 39.04
CA ALA A 524 -25.50 -34.75 38.90
C ALA A 524 -26.96 -34.22 39.01
N ASP A 525 -28.02 -34.79 38.43
CA ASP A 525 -28.27 -35.93 37.50
C ASP A 525 -29.30 -35.46 36.44
N GLY A 526 -29.67 -36.16 35.35
CA GLY A 526 -29.34 -37.50 34.84
C GLY A 526 -30.02 -37.73 33.47
N CYS A 527 -29.76 -38.87 32.82
CA CYS A 527 -30.20 -39.16 31.44
C CYS A 527 -31.37 -40.17 31.36
N LYS A 528 -32.34 -39.96 30.43
CA LYS A 528 -32.99 -41.06 29.67
C LYS A 528 -33.80 -40.60 28.45
N ASP A 529 -33.83 -41.47 27.44
CA ASP A 529 -34.54 -41.39 26.15
C ASP A 529 -35.96 -42.01 26.18
N THR A 530 -36.64 -41.98 25.02
CA THR A 530 -37.90 -42.70 24.64
C THR A 530 -39.21 -42.17 25.27
N ASP A 531 -40.39 -42.21 24.63
CA ASP A 531 -40.82 -42.53 23.25
C ASP A 531 -42.04 -41.60 22.94
N ARG A 532 -42.24 -40.99 21.76
CA ARG A 532 -42.65 -41.50 20.44
C ARG A 532 -44.14 -41.88 20.28
N ARG A 533 -44.92 -40.93 19.71
CA ARG A 533 -46.35 -41.03 19.24
C ARG A 533 -47.36 -41.03 20.42
N THR A 534 -48.56 -40.44 20.30
CA THR A 534 -49.52 -40.54 19.18
C THR A 534 -50.42 -39.29 18.99
N ALA A 535 -50.62 -38.94 17.71
CA ALA A 535 -51.72 -38.24 17.01
C ALA A 535 -52.69 -37.22 17.69
N GLU A 536 -52.79 -36.07 16.99
CA GLU A 536 -54.03 -35.36 16.57
C GLU A 536 -54.92 -34.59 17.57
N SER A 537 -55.74 -33.70 16.97
CA SER A 537 -56.77 -32.82 17.56
C SER A 537 -56.32 -31.67 18.48
N ILE A 538 -56.28 -30.45 17.94
CA ILE A 538 -57.25 -29.37 18.20
C ILE A 538 -56.96 -28.19 17.23
N LEU A 539 -57.99 -27.51 16.72
CA LEU A 539 -57.87 -26.52 15.64
C LEU A 539 -58.89 -25.38 15.77
N SER A 540 -58.50 -24.29 16.44
CA SER A 540 -59.11 -22.94 16.41
C SER A 540 -58.14 -21.97 17.15
N ASP A 541 -58.10 -20.65 17.00
CA ASP A 541 -58.81 -19.68 16.14
C ASP A 541 -57.85 -18.53 15.73
N VAL A 542 -57.84 -18.13 14.46
CA VAL A 542 -57.52 -16.73 14.04
C VAL A 542 -58.35 -16.40 12.80
N ARG A 543 -59.15 -15.32 12.86
CA ARG A 543 -59.96 -14.83 11.72
C ARG A 543 -59.11 -14.06 10.69
N LEU A 544 -59.54 -14.12 9.43
CA LEU A 544 -59.25 -13.12 8.41
C LEU A 544 -60.56 -12.69 7.74
N GLU A 545 -60.76 -11.37 7.59
CA GLU A 545 -61.94 -10.78 6.95
C GLU A 545 -61.85 -10.88 5.41
N PRO A 546 -62.98 -11.12 4.69
CA PRO A 546 -62.98 -11.27 3.24
C PRO A 546 -63.20 -9.94 2.50
N VAL A 547 -62.40 -9.69 1.45
CA VAL A 547 -62.68 -8.65 0.44
C VAL A 547 -63.52 -9.25 -0.69
N LYS A 548 -64.51 -8.51 -1.18
CA LYS A 548 -65.49 -8.97 -2.18
C LYS A 548 -64.84 -9.41 -3.51
N ALA A 549 -65.46 -10.43 -4.11
CA ALA A 549 -65.21 -10.82 -5.50
C ALA A 549 -65.97 -9.92 -6.49
N ASP A 550 -65.43 -9.83 -7.71
CA ASP A 550 -66.21 -9.61 -8.93
C ASP A 550 -65.83 -10.71 -9.95
N SER A 551 -66.47 -10.74 -11.12
CA SER A 551 -67.09 -11.97 -11.59
C SER A 551 -66.79 -12.34 -13.05
N GLY A 552 -66.79 -13.65 -13.31
CA GLY A 552 -67.10 -14.20 -14.62
C GLY A 552 -65.94 -14.39 -15.62
N ARG A 553 -65.35 -15.59 -15.64
CA ARG A 553 -65.27 -16.38 -16.90
C ARG A 553 -65.17 -17.88 -16.65
N SER A 554 -65.80 -18.64 -17.53
CA SER A 554 -65.85 -20.11 -17.49
C SER A 554 -64.49 -20.71 -17.87
N LEU A 555 -64.01 -21.63 -17.02
CA LEU A 555 -62.99 -22.59 -17.43
C LEU A 555 -63.61 -23.62 -18.40
N ARG A 556 -63.00 -23.77 -19.57
CA ARG A 556 -63.20 -24.94 -20.46
C ARG A 556 -61.95 -25.81 -20.44
N ALA A 557 -62.12 -27.10 -20.71
CA ALA A 557 -61.04 -28.09 -20.72
C ALA A 557 -60.04 -27.85 -21.86
N ALA A 558 -58.84 -28.41 -21.69
CA ALA A 558 -57.73 -28.28 -22.64
C ALA A 558 -57.89 -29.17 -23.88
N PRO A 559 -57.16 -28.84 -24.96
CA PRO A 559 -56.56 -29.83 -25.85
C PRO A 559 -55.00 -29.75 -25.81
N PRO A 560 -54.29 -30.87 -26.04
CA PRO A 560 -52.85 -30.87 -26.31
C PRO A 560 -52.58 -30.59 -27.80
N LEU A 561 -51.33 -30.20 -28.16
CA LEU A 561 -50.54 -30.77 -29.28
C LEU A 561 -49.19 -30.04 -29.50
N TYR A 562 -48.24 -30.75 -30.13
CA TYR A 562 -46.98 -30.20 -30.64
C TYR A 562 -47.17 -29.50 -32.00
N PRO A 563 -46.37 -28.47 -32.33
CA PRO A 563 -45.99 -28.16 -33.70
C PRO A 563 -44.76 -28.98 -34.12
N ARG A 564 -44.91 -29.84 -35.15
CA ARG A 564 -43.78 -30.35 -35.95
C ARG A 564 -43.53 -29.38 -37.11
N MET A 565 -42.33 -28.80 -37.21
CA MET A 565 -41.81 -28.14 -38.42
C MET A 565 -40.28 -28.20 -38.39
N HIS A 566 -39.58 -28.30 -39.53
CA HIS A 566 -39.90 -29.03 -40.75
C HIS A 566 -38.55 -29.33 -41.43
N CYS A 567 -38.36 -30.52 -42.02
CA CYS A 567 -37.15 -30.74 -42.83
C CYS A 567 -37.28 -29.94 -44.13
N ILE A 568 -36.21 -29.23 -44.49
CA ILE A 568 -35.98 -28.67 -45.83
C ILE A 568 -34.58 -29.14 -46.24
N GLU A 569 -34.53 -29.99 -47.26
CA GLU A 569 -33.31 -30.31 -48.00
C GLU A 569 -33.27 -29.42 -49.25
N ALA A 570 -32.21 -28.63 -49.39
CA ALA A 570 -31.79 -27.93 -50.61
C ALA A 570 -30.34 -27.43 -50.43
#